data_AF-A0A397TZJ3-F1
#
_entry.id   AF-A0A397TZJ3-F1
#
_cell.length_a   1.000
_cell.length_b   1.000
_cell.length_c   1.000
_cell.angle_alpha   90.00
_cell.angle_beta   90.00
_cell.angle_gamma   90.00
#
_symmetry.space_group_name_H-M   'P 1'
#
loop_
_entity.id
_entity.type
_entity.pdbx_description
1 polymer ?
#
loop_
_entity_poly.entity_id
_entity_poly.type
_entity_poly.pdbx_seq_one_letter_code
_entity_poly.pdbx_strand_id
1 'polypeptide(L)' 'MSIPNETLRKVFIELQNKIVEDNRKLTSVKTQIQTKEREKRLAELTKRELTTLDSDTRTYKSVGKAYVLLSTN' A
#
# COMPACT_ATOMS: atom_id res chain seq x y z
N MET A 1 22.06 12.32 -40.28
CA MET A 1 23.24 11.80 -39.56
C MET A 1 22.83 10.54 -38.84
N SER A 2 23.45 9.41 -39.19
CA SER A 2 23.18 8.11 -38.57
C SER A 2 23.65 8.13 -37.12
N ILE A 3 22.80 7.70 -36.18
CA ILE A 3 23.24 7.49 -34.80
C ILE A 3 24.35 6.42 -34.86
N PRO A 4 25.54 6.66 -34.29
CA PRO A 4 26.60 5.65 -34.27
C PRO A 4 26.07 4.36 -33.64
N ASN A 5 26.32 3.22 -34.29
CA ASN A 5 25.78 1.91 -33.87
C ASN A 5 26.12 1.57 -32.40
N GLU A 6 27.28 2.05 -31.92
CA GLU A 6 27.69 1.93 -30.52
C GLU A 6 26.79 2.72 -29.55
N THR A 7 26.39 3.94 -29.92
CA THR A 7 25.48 4.78 -29.12
C THR A 7 24.08 4.15 -29.06
N LEU A 8 23.58 3.63 -30.18
CA LEU A 8 22.33 2.87 -30.24
C LEU A 8 22.36 1.66 -29.30
N ARG A 9 23.45 0.90 -29.30
CA ARG A 9 23.62 -0.26 -28.43
C ARG A 9 23.66 0.13 -26.95
N LYS A 10 24.36 1.21 -26.59
CA LYS A 10 24.42 1.71 -25.21
C LYS A 10 23.04 2.14 -24.71
N VAL A 11 22.32 2.95 -25.48
CA VAL A 11 20.96 3.40 -25.14
C VAL A 11 19.99 2.23 -25.04
N PHE A 12 20.12 1.22 -25.89
CA PHE A 12 19.27 0.03 -25.84
C PHE A 12 19.49 -0.79 -24.56
N ILE A 13 20.75 -0.97 -24.12
CA ILE A 13 21.06 -1.66 -22.87
C ILE A 13 20.55 -0.86 -21.66
N GLU A 14 20.72 0.46 -21.66
CA GLU A 14 20.19 1.33 -20.61
C GLU A 14 18.66 1.27 -20.53
N LEU A 15 17.98 1.26 -21.68
CA LEU A 15 16.53 1.12 -21.74
C LEU A 15 16.08 -0.24 -21.20
N GLN A 16 16.76 -1.34 -21.56
CA GLN A 16 16.45 -2.66 -21.02
C GLN A 16 16.60 -2.70 -19.50
N ASN A 17 17.69 -2.15 -18.96
CA ASN A 17 17.91 -2.07 -17.52
C ASN A 17 16.80 -1.25 -16.85
N LYS A 18 16.43 -0.12 -17.44
CA LYS A 18 15.33 0.74 -16.94
C LYS A 18 14.00 -0.01 -16.91
N ILE A 19 13.68 -0.75 -17.96
CA ILE A 19 12.46 -1.57 -18.03
C ILE A 19 12.45 -2.62 -16.90
N VAL A 20 13.58 -3.27 -16.63
CA VAL A 20 13.68 -4.26 -15.53
C VAL A 20 13.47 -3.59 -14.17
N GLU A 21 14.10 -2.44 -13.94
CA GLU A 21 13.93 -1.68 -12.69
C GLU A 21 12.48 -1.21 -12.49
N ASP A 22 11.85 -0.68 -13.54
CA ASP A 22 10.48 -0.18 -13.46
C ASP A 22 9.48 -1.32 -13.23
N ASN A 23 9.71 -2.50 -13.82
CA ASN A 23 8.91 -3.69 -13.54
C ASN A 23 9.04 -4.18 -12.09
N ARG A 24 10.23 -4.09 -11.49
CA ARG A 24 10.43 -4.41 -10.06
C ARG A 24 9.67 -3.43 -9.17
N LYS A 25 9.76 -2.13 -9.46
CA LYS A 25 9.01 -1.08 -8.74
C LYS A 25 7.51 -1.30 -8.87
N LEU A 26 7.02 -1.58 -10.08
CA LEU A 26 5.62 -1.84 -10.35
C LEU A 26 5.10 -3.03 -9.54
N THR A 27 5.86 -4.12 -9.48
CA THR A 27 5.51 -5.29 -8.68
C THR A 27 5.41 -4.94 -7.19
N SER A 28 6.39 -4.19 -6.66
CA SER A 28 6.35 -3.75 -5.26
C SER A 28 5.12 -2.89 -4.96
N VAL A 29 4.81 -1.92 -5.82
CA VAL A 29 3.64 -1.05 -5.66
C VAL A 29 2.34 -1.86 -5.73
N LYS A 30 2.24 -2.82 -6.64
CA LYS A 30 1.06 -3.72 -6.73
C LYS A 30 0.87 -4.52 -5.44
N THR A 31 1.94 -5.06 -4.86
CA THR A 31 1.86 -5.75 -3.57
C THR A 31 1.42 -4.81 -2.45
N GLN A 32 1.98 -3.59 -2.38
CA GLN A 32 1.56 -2.59 -1.39
C GLN A 32 0.08 -2.23 -1.51
N ILE A 33 -0.44 -2.07 -2.74
CA ILE A 33 -1.85 -1.81 -3.00
C ILE A 33 -2.71 -2.96 -2.43
N GLN A 34 -2.37 -4.21 -2.75
CA GLN A 34 -3.11 -5.37 -2.26
C GLN A 34 -3.13 -5.45 -0.73
N THR A 35 -1.99 -5.19 -0.07
CA THR A 35 -1.91 -5.13 1.39
C THR A 35 -2.82 -4.03 1.95
N LYS A 36 -2.78 -2.83 1.35
CA LYS A 36 -3.59 -1.69 1.80
C LYS A 36 -5.08 -1.89 1.57
N GLU A 37 -5.49 -2.51 0.48
CA GLU A 37 -6.89 -2.87 0.25
C GLU A 37 -7.40 -3.87 1.28
N ARG A 38 -6.58 -4.86 1.65
CA ARG A 38 -6.92 -5.81 2.71
C ARG A 38 -7.04 -5.12 4.07
N GLU A 39 -6.10 -4.26 4.43
CA GLU A 39 -6.15 -3.45 5.66
C GLU A 39 -7.41 -2.56 5.70
N LYS A 40 -7.74 -1.90 4.59
CA LYS A 40 -8.94 -1.08 4.45
C LYS A 40 -10.20 -1.91 4.68
N ARG A 41 -10.31 -3.08 4.04
CA ARG A 41 -11.47 -3.97 4.21
C ARG A 41 -11.63 -4.43 5.65
N LEU A 42 -10.53 -4.78 6.31
CA LEU A 42 -10.54 -5.13 7.74
C LEU A 42 -11.02 -3.96 8.60
N ALA A 43 -10.47 -2.77 8.38
CA ALA A 43 -10.88 -1.57 9.12
C ALA A 43 -12.34 -1.21 8.90
N GLU A 44 -12.86 -1.36 7.68
CA GLU A 44 -14.28 -1.16 7.36
C GLU A 44 -15.19 -2.17 8.07
N LEU A 45 -14.78 -3.45 8.12
CA LEU A 45 -15.51 -4.48 8.86
C LEU A 45 -15.52 -4.20 10.36
N THR A 46 -14.36 -3.91 10.96
CA THR A 46 -14.28 -3.54 12.38
C THR A 46 -15.10 -2.29 12.67
N LYS A 47 -15.09 -1.29 11.79
CA LYS A 47 -15.94 -0.11 11.94
C LYS A 47 -17.42 -0.47 11.93
N ARG A 48 -17.85 -1.35 11.02
CA ARG A 48 -19.25 -1.82 10.97
C ARG A 48 -19.65 -2.54 12.25
N GLU A 49 -18.82 -3.45 12.74
CA GLU A 49 -19.05 -4.17 14.01
C GLU A 49 -19.14 -3.18 15.19
N LEU A 50 -18.27 -2.17 15.24
CA LEU A 50 -18.32 -1.14 16.28
C LEU A 50 -19.58 -0.26 16.16
N THR A 51 -20.04 0.06 14.95
CA THR A 51 -21.29 0.84 14.77
C THR A 51 -22.56 0.06 15.10
N THR A 52 -22.50 -1.28 15.12
CA THR A 52 -23.63 -2.10 15.57
C THR A 52 -23.73 -2.22 17.09
N LEU A 53 -22.74 -1.72 17.84
CA LEU A 53 -22.80 -1.67 19.29
C LEU A 53 -23.59 -0.44 19.74
N ASP A 54 -24.32 -0.60 20.84
CA ASP A 54 -25.07 0.50 21.45
C ASP A 54 -24.13 1.64 21.87
N SER A 55 -24.61 2.88 21.78
CA SER A 55 -23.84 4.10 22.07
C SER A 55 -23.33 4.20 23.51
N ASP A 56 -23.88 3.41 24.43
CA ASP A 56 -23.46 3.33 25.84
C ASP A 56 -22.32 2.30 26.05
N THR A 57 -21.99 1.52 25.03
CA THR A 57 -20.93 0.50 25.14
C THR A 57 -19.55 1.16 25.09
N ARG A 58 -18.82 1.08 26.20
CA ARG A 58 -17.43 1.55 26.28
C ARG A 58 -16.53 0.73 25.35
N THR A 59 -16.07 1.34 24.26
CA THR A 59 -15.14 0.73 23.32
C THR A 59 -13.71 1.19 23.62
N TYR A 60 -12.73 0.31 23.42
CA TYR A 60 -11.32 0.61 23.64
C TYR A 60 -10.50 0.28 22.39
N LYS A 61 -9.58 1.17 22.02
CA LYS A 61 -8.65 0.96 20.92
C LYS A 61 -7.30 0.55 21.46
N SER A 62 -6.73 -0.53 20.92
CA SER A 62 -5.35 -0.91 21.22
C SER A 62 -4.36 0.07 20.60
N VAL A 63 -3.40 0.53 21.40
CA VAL A 63 -2.25 1.35 20.99
C VAL A 63 -0.99 0.67 21.56
N GLY A 64 -0.32 -0.12 20.72
CA GLY A 64 0.81 -0.94 21.16
C GLY A 64 0.39 -2.00 22.18
N LYS A 65 0.90 -1.91 23.41
CA LYS A 65 0.55 -2.80 24.54
C LYS A 65 -0.53 -2.23 25.47
N ALA A 66 -1.02 -1.02 25.19
CA ALA A 66 -2.05 -0.36 25.98
C ALA A 66 -3.39 -0.33 25.24
N TYR A 67 -4.47 -0.13 25.99
CA TYR A 67 -5.82 0.07 25.45
C TYR A 67 -6.33 1.44 25.93
N VAL A 68 -6.80 2.26 25.01
CA VAL A 68 -7.30 3.62 25.29
C VAL A 68 -8.80 3.65 25.05
N LEU A 69 -9.56 4.24 25.98
CA LEU A 69 -11.00 4.41 25.84
C LEU A 69 -11.29 5.28 24.61
N LEU A 70 -12.12 4.76 23.71
CA LEU A 70 -12.60 5.51 22.56
C LEU A 70 -13.74 6.41 23.04
N SER A 71 -13.44 7.69 23.26
CA SER A 71 -14.48 8.70 23.54
C SER A 71 -15.21 9.00 22.23
N THR A 72 -16.36 8.36 22.02
CA THR A 72 -17.27 8.70 20.93
C THR A 72 -17.95 10.03 21.27
N ASN A 73 -17.73 11.06 20.46
CA ASN A 73 -18.58 12.26 20.35
C ASN A 73 -19.24 12.23 18.98
#